data_AF-A0A0F2QP91-F1
#
_entry.id   AF-A0A0F2QP91-F1
#
_cell.length_a   1.000
_cell.length_b   1.000
_cell.length_c   1.000
_cell.angle_alpha   90.00
_cell.angle_beta   90.00
_cell.angle_gamma   90.00
#
_symmetry.space_group_name_H-M   'P 1'
#
loop_
_entity.id
_entity.type
_entity.pdbx_description
1 polymer ?
#
loop_
_entity_poly.entity_id
_entity_poly.type
_entity_poly.pdbx_seq_one_letter_code
_entity_poly.pdbx_strand_id
1 'polypeptide(L)'
;MFANMAASLIEHEQIVTTLPKAKEMAPLMDKLVTLAKKGDLAARRQALSKVRNETAVRKLFDIMGERYKDRNGGYTRVLKAGFRHGDNAPVAVLELVDRDESAKGAADRARHEAELEAGE
;
A
#
# COMPACT_ATOMS: atom_id res chain seq x y z
N MET A 1 -11.65 -3.81 -8.02
CA MET A 1 -11.23 -4.28 -6.67
C MET A 1 -9.77 -3.94 -6.37
N PHE A 2 -8.79 -4.44 -7.14
CA PHE A 2 -7.36 -4.24 -6.83
C PHE A 2 -6.86 -2.79 -6.88
N ALA A 3 -7.52 -1.90 -7.64
CA ALA A 3 -7.19 -0.47 -7.63
C ALA A 3 -7.27 0.13 -6.21
N ASN A 4 -8.39 -0.09 -5.51
CA ASN A 4 -8.58 0.39 -4.14
C ASN A 4 -7.60 -0.27 -3.17
N MET A 5 -7.35 -1.59 -3.33
CA MET A 5 -6.39 -2.30 -2.50
C MET A 5 -4.96 -1.78 -2.69
N ALA A 6 -4.56 -1.46 -3.92
CA ALA A 6 -3.29 -0.84 -4.21
C ALA A 6 -3.16 0.54 -3.56
N ALA A 7 -4.21 1.37 -3.67
CA ALA A 7 -4.24 2.68 -3.03
C ALA A 7 -4.09 2.55 -1.51
N SER A 8 -4.85 1.67 -0.85
CA SER A 8 -4.75 1.44 0.59
C SER A 8 -3.40 0.88 1.02
N LEU A 9 -2.80 -0.02 0.24
CA LEU A 9 -1.44 -0.52 0.53
C LEU A 9 -0.39 0.58 0.36
N ILE A 10 -0.52 1.46 -0.63
CA ILE A 10 0.40 2.59 -0.79
C ILE A 10 0.25 3.58 0.38
N GLU A 11 -0.98 3.87 0.78
CA GLU A 11 -1.30 4.81 1.85
C GLU A 11 -0.80 4.32 3.21
N HIS A 12 -1.20 3.13 3.63
CA HIS A 12 -0.93 2.61 4.97
C HIS A 12 0.33 1.74 5.06
N GLU A 13 0.94 1.39 3.92
CA GLU A 13 2.14 0.54 3.79
C GLU A 13 2.03 -0.89 4.34
N GLN A 14 0.88 -1.22 4.94
CA GLN A 14 0.47 -2.55 5.37
C GLN A 14 -1.05 -2.65 5.37
N ILE A 15 -1.58 -3.76 4.84
CA ILE A 15 -3.00 -4.10 4.89
C ILE A 15 -3.17 -5.57 5.28
N VAL A 16 -4.36 -5.91 5.79
CA VAL A 16 -4.76 -7.30 6.05
C VAL A 16 -5.86 -7.69 5.08
N THR A 17 -5.69 -8.82 4.38
CA THR A 17 -6.66 -9.31 3.41
C THR A 17 -6.64 -10.84 3.35
N THR A 18 -7.40 -11.46 2.45
CA THR A 18 -7.31 -12.91 2.26
C THR A 18 -6.00 -13.30 1.59
N LEU A 19 -5.48 -14.48 1.93
CA LEU A 19 -4.25 -15.01 1.37
C LEU A 19 -4.23 -15.04 -0.17
N PRO A 20 -5.31 -15.47 -0.88
CA PRO A 20 -5.33 -15.40 -2.34
C PRO A 20 -5.25 -13.97 -2.86
N LYS A 21 -5.98 -13.02 -2.25
CA LYS A 21 -5.94 -11.60 -2.66
C LYS A 21 -4.56 -10.99 -2.42
N ALA A 22 -3.90 -11.32 -1.32
CA ALA A 22 -2.55 -10.85 -1.03
C ALA A 22 -1.53 -11.35 -2.06
N LYS A 23 -1.63 -12.63 -2.46
CA LYS A 23 -0.77 -13.23 -3.48
C LYS A 23 -0.96 -12.60 -4.86
N GLU A 24 -2.20 -12.28 -5.24
CA GLU A 24 -2.50 -11.58 -6.50
C GLU A 24 -2.06 -10.12 -6.47
N MET A 25 -2.13 -9.48 -5.30
CA MET A 25 -1.76 -8.08 -5.16
C MET A 25 -0.24 -7.85 -5.20
N ALA A 26 0.57 -8.79 -4.69
CA ALA A 26 2.02 -8.68 -4.67
C ALA A 26 2.65 -8.37 -6.06
N PRO A 27 2.41 -9.14 -7.14
CA PRO A 27 2.98 -8.84 -8.46
C PRO A 27 2.43 -7.55 -9.08
N LEU A 28 1.21 -7.13 -8.72
CA LEU A 28 0.66 -5.85 -9.15
C LEU A 28 1.39 -4.69 -8.49
N MET A 29 1.64 -4.79 -7.17
CA MET A 29 2.39 -3.77 -6.43
C MET A 29 3.83 -3.68 -6.92
N ASP A 30 4.49 -4.81 -7.19
CA ASP A 30 5.86 -4.81 -7.69
C ASP A 30 6.00 -4.07 -9.03
N LYS A 31 5.01 -4.22 -9.93
CA LYS A 31 4.95 -3.46 -11.19
C LYS A 31 4.74 -1.98 -10.95
N LEU A 32 3.90 -1.60 -9.98
CA LEU A 32 3.66 -0.18 -9.63
C LEU A 32 4.92 0.48 -9.07
N VAL A 33 5.62 -0.17 -8.15
CA VAL A 33 6.91 0.34 -7.61
C VAL A 33 7.96 0.43 -8.71
N THR A 34 7.98 -0.52 -9.65
CA THR A 34 8.88 -0.46 -10.81
C THR A 34 8.57 0.73 -11.73
N LEU A 35 7.29 1.09 -11.92
CA LEU A 35 6.92 2.32 -12.62
C LEU A 35 7.35 3.56 -11.84
N ALA A 36 7.20 3.55 -10.51
CA ALA A 36 7.60 4.63 -9.63
C ALA A 36 9.10 4.95 -9.78
N LYS A 37 9.94 3.91 -9.81
CA LYS A 37 11.40 4.02 -10.02
C LYS A 37 11.78 4.66 -11.34
N LYS A 38 10.98 4.51 -12.41
CA LYS A 38 11.24 5.17 -13.70
C LYS A 38 11.01 6.67 -13.64
N GLY A 39 10.05 7.13 -12.84
CA GLY A 39 9.83 8.55 -12.56
C GLY A 39 9.22 9.39 -13.69
N ASP A 40 9.13 8.89 -14.92
CA ASP A 40 8.68 9.66 -16.08
C ASP A 40 7.14 9.92 -16.10
N LEU A 41 6.72 10.89 -16.92
CA LEU A 41 5.31 11.28 -17.06
C LEU A 41 4.42 10.15 -17.57
N ALA A 42 4.94 9.29 -18.46
CA ALA A 42 4.19 8.17 -19.00
C ALA A 42 3.94 7.11 -17.92
N ALA A 43 4.93 6.81 -17.08
CA ALA A 43 4.85 5.92 -15.95
C ALA A 43 3.85 6.45 -14.91
N ARG A 44 3.88 7.76 -14.60
CA ARG A 44 2.87 8.39 -13.72
C ARG A 44 1.45 8.23 -14.27
N ARG A 45 1.24 8.48 -15.57
CA ARG A 45 -0.07 8.29 -16.23
C ARG A 45 -0.52 6.82 -16.22
N GLN A 46 0.40 5.89 -16.46
CA GLN A 46 0.12 4.46 -16.40
C GLN A 46 -0.30 4.03 -14.99
N ALA A 47 0.44 4.43 -13.96
CA ALA A 47 0.10 4.14 -12.57
C ALA A 47 -1.28 4.72 -12.19
N LEU A 48 -1.56 5.96 -12.58
CA LEU A 48 -2.85 6.60 -12.33
C LEU A 48 -4.02 5.85 -12.98
N SER A 49 -3.85 5.34 -14.20
CA SER A 49 -4.88 4.52 -14.86
C SER A 49 -5.24 3.23 -14.09
N LYS A 50 -4.28 2.69 -13.32
CA LYS A 50 -4.43 1.44 -12.56
C LYS A 50 -4.95 1.68 -11.15
N VAL A 51 -4.38 2.65 -10.44
CA VAL A 51 -4.68 2.92 -9.02
C VAL A 51 -5.90 3.83 -8.87
N ARG A 52 -6.13 4.75 -9.82
CA ARG A 52 -7.26 5.70 -9.83
C ARG A 52 -7.35 6.58 -8.58
N ASN A 53 -6.23 6.79 -7.89
CA ASN A 53 -6.12 7.66 -6.73
C ASN A 53 -4.84 8.50 -6.87
N GLU A 54 -5.00 9.81 -7.02
CA GLU A 54 -3.90 10.73 -7.27
C GLU A 54 -2.97 10.87 -6.06
N THR A 55 -3.52 10.95 -4.85
CA THR A 55 -2.74 11.06 -3.60
C THR A 55 -1.85 9.83 -3.40
N ALA A 56 -2.39 8.63 -3.63
CA ALA A 56 -1.61 7.40 -3.56
C ALA A 56 -0.52 7.38 -4.64
N VAL A 57 -0.83 7.76 -5.88
CA VAL A 57 0.17 7.80 -6.97
C VAL A 57 1.27 8.82 -6.67
N ARG A 58 0.93 9.98 -6.11
CA ARG A 58 1.93 10.96 -5.67
C ARG A 58 2.90 10.35 -4.66
N LYS A 59 2.37 9.73 -3.58
CA LYS A 59 3.17 9.02 -2.58
C LYS A 59 4.05 7.91 -3.18
N LEU A 60 3.49 7.14 -4.11
CA LEU A 60 4.20 6.06 -4.80
C LEU A 60 5.45 6.58 -5.52
N PHE A 61 5.36 7.68 -6.27
CA PHE A 61 6.50 8.21 -7.02
C PHE A 61 7.45 9.01 -6.15
N ASP A 62 6.93 9.83 -5.23
CA ASP A 62 7.77 10.80 -4.51
C ASP A 62 8.50 10.15 -3.32
N ILE A 63 7.89 9.13 -2.70
CA ILE A 63 8.49 8.42 -1.55
C ILE A 63 9.01 7.05 -1.96
N MET A 64 8.16 6.21 -2.55
CA MET A 64 8.51 4.80 -2.78
C MET A 64 9.48 4.61 -3.95
N GLY A 65 9.43 5.49 -4.96
CA GLY A 65 10.36 5.49 -6.08
C GLY A 65 11.82 5.62 -5.64
N GLU A 66 12.11 6.61 -4.78
CA GLU A 66 13.46 6.80 -4.22
C GLU A 66 13.80 5.70 -3.20
N ARG A 67 12.86 5.36 -2.30
CA ARG A 67 13.06 4.34 -1.27
C ARG A 67 13.52 2.99 -1.84
N TYR A 68 12.98 2.59 -2.99
CA TYR A 68 13.27 1.29 -3.61
C TYR A 68 14.21 1.36 -4.82
N LYS A 69 14.91 2.49 -5.01
CA LYS A 69 15.79 2.72 -6.16
C LYS A 69 16.84 1.62 -6.35
N ASP A 70 17.48 1.18 -5.27
CA ASP A 70 18.54 0.17 -5.31
C ASP A 70 18.02 -1.28 -5.23
N ARG A 71 16.74 -1.48 -4.91
CA ARG A 71 16.14 -2.82 -4.79
C ARG A 71 15.63 -3.34 -6.14
N ASN A 72 16.04 -4.55 -6.52
CA ASN A 72 15.61 -5.21 -7.76
C ASN A 72 14.47 -6.22 -7.53
N GLY A 73 13.26 -5.72 -7.32
CA GLY A 73 12.06 -6.55 -7.13
C GLY A 73 11.81 -6.99 -5.68
N GLY A 74 10.68 -7.66 -5.44
CA GLY A 74 10.32 -8.13 -4.10
C GLY A 74 10.10 -6.97 -3.14
N TYR A 75 9.26 -6.01 -3.52
CA TYR A 75 8.98 -4.82 -2.71
C TYR A 75 7.91 -5.08 -1.65
N THR A 76 7.17 -6.18 -1.80
CA THR A 76 6.11 -6.61 -0.90
C THR A 76 6.45 -7.91 -0.17
N ARG A 77 5.90 -8.08 1.03
CA ARG A 77 5.94 -9.30 1.82
C ARG A 77 4.52 -9.76 2.13
N VAL A 78 4.27 -11.07 1.95
CA VAL A 78 3.00 -11.72 2.29
C VAL A 78 3.24 -12.64 3.48
N LEU A 79 2.69 -12.28 4.63
CA LEU A 79 2.77 -13.05 5.88
C LEU A 79 1.41 -13.70 6.15
N LYS A 80 1.37 -15.02 6.32
CA LYS A 80 0.13 -15.72 6.69
C LYS A 80 -0.29 -15.30 8.11
N ALA A 81 -1.58 -15.01 8.31
CA ALA A 81 -2.12 -14.46 9.54
C ALA A 81 -3.29 -15.28 10.10
N GLY A 82 -3.27 -16.59 9.89
CA GLY A 82 -4.33 -17.50 10.33
C GLY A 82 -5.58 -17.44 9.46
N PHE A 83 -6.74 -17.59 10.11
CA PHE A 83 -8.06 -17.65 9.45
C PHE A 83 -8.99 -16.61 10.04
N ARG A 84 -9.85 -16.02 9.21
CA ARG A 84 -10.83 -15.04 9.65
C ARG A 84 -11.97 -15.72 10.41
N HIS A 85 -12.41 -15.08 11.48
CA HIS A 85 -13.61 -15.49 12.20
C HIS A 85 -14.87 -15.36 11.31
N GLY A 86 -15.76 -16.34 11.39
CA GLY A 86 -17.03 -16.39 10.63
C GLY A 86 -16.97 -17.25 9.37
N ASP A 87 -16.07 -16.96 8.44
CA ASP A 87 -15.97 -17.67 7.15
C ASP A 87 -14.77 -18.64 7.05
N ASN A 88 -13.93 -18.69 8.08
CA ASN A 88 -12.68 -19.46 8.13
C ASN A 88 -11.78 -19.22 6.90
N ALA A 89 -11.85 -18.04 6.27
CA ALA A 89 -11.04 -17.73 5.11
C ALA A 89 -9.58 -17.47 5.53
N PRO A 90 -8.57 -18.05 4.85
CA PRO A 90 -7.18 -17.81 5.17
C PRO A 90 -6.85 -16.34 4.92
N VAL A 91 -6.27 -15.68 5.92
CA VAL A 91 -5.87 -14.28 5.86
C VAL A 91 -4.35 -14.13 5.84
N ALA A 92 -3.90 -12.99 5.32
CA ALA A 92 -2.51 -12.62 5.26
C ALA A 92 -2.35 -11.11 5.47
N VAL A 93 -1.27 -10.75 6.13
CA VAL A 93 -0.74 -9.40 6.17
C VAL A 93 0.08 -9.20 4.90
N LEU A 94 -0.27 -8.20 4.11
CA LEU A 94 0.48 -7.73 2.96
C LEU A 94 1.12 -6.39 3.31
N GLU A 95 2.44 -6.32 3.25
CA GLU A 95 3.20 -5.13 3.63
C GLU A 95 4.33 -4.81 2.66
N LEU A 96 4.76 -3.55 2.65
CA LEU A 96 5.98 -3.13 1.99
C LEU A 96 7.19 -3.51 2.86
N VAL A 97 8.29 -3.95 2.24
CA VAL A 97 9.42 -4.51 3.01
C VAL A 97 10.15 -3.45 3.84
N ASP A 98 10.37 -2.27 3.26
CA ASP A 98 11.05 -1.15 3.92
C ASP A 98 10.02 -0.08 4.32
N ARG A 99 8.89 -0.53 4.90
CA ARG A 99 7.77 0.36 5.24
C ARG A 99 8.10 1.34 6.37
N ASP A 100 7.41 2.47 6.36
CA ASP A 100 7.23 3.34 7.51
C ASP A 100 6.12 2.75 8.40
N GLU A 101 6.48 2.34 9.61
CA GLU A 101 5.53 1.72 10.55
C GLU A 101 4.48 2.72 11.07
N SER A 102 4.81 4.01 11.07
CA SER A 102 3.89 5.06 11.50
C SER A 102 2.78 5.31 10.48
N ALA A 103 2.97 4.97 9.21
CA ALA A 103 1.98 5.20 8.16
C ALA A 103 0.65 4.46 8.40
N LYS A 104 0.67 3.33 9.11
CA LYS A 104 -0.53 2.57 9.44
C LYS A 104 -1.36 3.30 10.51
N GLY A 105 -2.60 3.66 10.17
CA GLY A 105 -3.52 4.34 11.08
C GLY A 105 -3.14 5.79 11.39
N ALA A 106 -2.20 6.40 10.65
CA ALA A 106 -1.81 7.80 10.85
C ALA A 106 -3.00 8.75 10.67
N ALA A 107 -3.83 8.52 9.65
CA ALA A 107 -5.02 9.32 9.41
C ALA A 107 -6.04 9.19 10.56
N ASP A 108 -6.20 8.00 11.13
CA ASP A 108 -7.15 7.77 12.22
C ASP A 108 -6.68 8.43 13.52
N ARG A 109 -5.37 8.36 13.82
CA ARG A 109 -4.77 9.06 14.97
C ARG A 109 -4.89 10.57 14.85
N ALA A 110 -4.57 11.13 13.68
CA ALA A 110 -4.69 12.56 13.44
C ALA A 110 -6.14 13.06 13.57
N ARG A 111 -7.13 12.27 13.13
CA ARG A 111 -8.56 12.62 13.33
C ARG A 111 -8.93 12.61 14.81
N HIS A 112 -8.51 11.59 15.56
CA HIS A 112 -8.80 11.49 16.99
C HIS A 112 -8.14 12.62 17.79
N GLU A 113 -6.90 12.98 17.48
CA GLU A 113 -6.21 14.12 18.11
C GLU A 113 -6.95 15.44 17.84
N ALA A 114 -7.37 15.69 16.59
CA ALA A 114 -8.14 16.89 16.26
C ALA A 114 -9.53 16.94 16.93
N GLU A 115 -10.18 15.78 17.10
CA GLU A 115 -11.45 15.69 17.84
C GLU A 115 -11.27 16.00 19.34
N LEU A 116 -10.16 15.57 19.94
CA LEU A 116 -9.82 15.89 21.33
C LEU A 116 -9.52 17.38 21.51
N GLU A 117 -8.71 17.98 20.62
CA GLU A 117 -8.37 19.41 20.67
C GLU A 117 -9.58 20.32 20.44
N ALA A 118 -10.56 19.90 19.64
CA ALA A 118 -11.80 20.66 19.42
C ALA A 118 -12.82 20.52 20.57
N GLY A 119 -12.62 19.54 21.45
CA GLY A 119 -13.46 19.29 22.62
C GLY A 119 -12.96 19.94 23.92
N GLU A 120 -11.70 20.41 23.93
CA GLU A 120 -11.10 21.25 24.98
C GLU A 120 -11.32 22.75 24.73
#